data_AF-A0A962F4A7-F1
#
_entry.id   AF-A0A962F4A7-F1
#
_cell.length_a   1.000
_cell.length_b   1.000
_cell.length_c   1.000
_cell.angle_alpha   90.00
_cell.angle_beta   90.00
_cell.angle_gamma   90.00
#
_symmetry.space_group_name_H-M   'P 1'
#
loop_
_entity.id
_entity.type
_entity.pdbx_description
1 polymer ?
#
loop_
_entity_poly.entity_id
_entity_poly.type
_entity_poly.pdbx_seq_one_letter_code
_entity_poly.pdbx_strand_id
1 'polypeptide(L)'
;MRENPVDSSPDPEGQDDIDEMLPPVWNRTRVALAGIAAFVLLIILLSLFSCDPPKGSILYGVCGAFLEQNVAYPETIRHESVEQYPRATRINFTSIDAFGQYKMEMIECSFTQDDAGGLMIEKVFFNRREVDSDIIKKFNISIPSIIAAEPDLTLPPPAEDMLEGLY
;
A
#
# COMPACT_ATOMS: atom_id res chain seq x y z
N MET A 1 41.97 -74.02 -49.94
CA MET A 1 41.60 -72.65 -49.51
C MET A 1 40.10 -72.49 -49.69
N ARG A 2 39.36 -72.43 -48.59
CA ARG A 2 37.93 -72.08 -48.53
C ARG A 2 37.77 -71.29 -47.25
N GLU A 3 37.63 -69.98 -47.39
CA GLU A 3 37.28 -69.06 -46.31
C GLU A 3 35.76 -69.15 -46.09
N ASN A 4 35.35 -69.37 -44.84
CA ASN A 4 33.94 -69.29 -44.43
C ASN A 4 33.65 -67.85 -43.95
N PRO A 5 32.42 -67.33 -44.20
CA PRO A 5 32.05 -65.99 -43.80
C PRO A 5 31.78 -65.89 -42.29
N VAL A 6 32.25 -64.81 -41.68
CA VAL A 6 31.96 -64.42 -40.31
C VAL A 6 30.54 -63.86 -40.26
N ASP A 7 29.67 -64.54 -39.53
CA ASP A 7 28.33 -64.10 -39.18
C ASP A 7 28.43 -62.95 -38.18
N SER A 8 27.68 -61.86 -38.43
CA SER A 8 27.65 -60.65 -37.60
C SER A 8 26.21 -60.40 -37.20
N SER A 9 25.77 -61.09 -36.15
CA SER A 9 24.56 -60.75 -35.42
C SER A 9 24.97 -60.04 -34.12
N PRO A 10 24.48 -58.84 -33.83
CA PRO A 10 24.71 -58.19 -32.53
C PRO A 10 23.77 -58.76 -31.48
N ASP A 11 24.33 -59.20 -30.36
CA ASP A 11 23.62 -59.66 -29.17
C ASP A 11 22.88 -58.49 -28.47
N PRO A 12 21.63 -58.67 -28.00
CA PRO A 12 20.91 -57.67 -27.23
C PRO A 12 21.15 -57.91 -25.73
N GLU A 13 22.33 -57.56 -25.22
CA GLU A 13 22.59 -57.47 -23.78
C GLU A 13 22.89 -56.02 -23.41
N GLY A 14 21.93 -55.34 -22.76
CA GLY A 14 22.16 -53.99 -22.24
C GLY A 14 20.93 -53.09 -22.25
N GLN A 15 19.76 -53.58 -21.86
CA GLN A 15 18.53 -52.79 -21.82
C GLN A 15 17.83 -52.81 -20.45
N ASP A 16 18.55 -53.14 -19.37
CA ASP A 16 17.95 -53.30 -18.04
C ASP A 16 18.33 -52.19 -17.03
N ASP A 17 19.24 -51.27 -17.37
CA ASP A 17 19.77 -50.26 -16.42
C ASP A 17 19.20 -48.84 -16.61
N ILE A 18 18.22 -48.62 -17.50
CA ILE A 18 17.70 -47.26 -17.80
C ILE A 18 16.43 -46.91 -17.00
N ASP A 19 15.83 -47.87 -16.28
CA ASP A 19 14.58 -47.62 -15.54
C ASP A 19 14.78 -47.04 -14.13
N GLU A 20 16.02 -46.91 -13.64
CA GLU A 20 16.34 -46.39 -12.30
C GLU A 20 16.69 -44.89 -12.28
N MET A 21 16.03 -44.09 -13.12
CA MET A 21 16.13 -42.62 -13.04
C MET A 21 14.82 -41.89 -13.34
N LEU A 22 13.69 -42.58 -13.21
CA LEU A 22 12.38 -41.97 -13.35
C LEU A 22 11.83 -41.57 -11.97
N PRO A 23 11.39 -40.31 -11.80
CA PRO A 23 10.88 -39.82 -10.52
C PRO A 23 9.72 -40.71 -10.06
N PRO A 24 9.54 -40.89 -8.73
CA PRO A 24 8.50 -41.75 -8.20
C PRO A 24 7.15 -41.35 -8.81
N VAL A 25 6.46 -42.32 -9.42
CA VAL A 25 5.10 -42.18 -9.97
C VAL A 25 4.16 -41.84 -8.81
N TRP A 26 4.13 -40.56 -8.47
CA TRP A 26 3.30 -40.05 -7.39
C TRP A 26 1.85 -40.23 -7.81
N ASN A 27 1.07 -40.88 -6.94
CA ASN A 27 -0.32 -41.22 -7.20
C ASN A 27 -1.05 -39.94 -7.65
N ARG A 28 -1.54 -39.88 -8.90
CA ARG A 28 -2.06 -38.66 -9.55
C ARG A 28 -3.07 -37.89 -8.69
N THR A 29 -3.84 -38.62 -7.88
CA THR A 29 -4.79 -38.08 -6.91
C THR A 29 -4.15 -37.29 -5.76
N ARG A 30 -2.97 -37.69 -5.28
CA ARG A 30 -2.20 -36.98 -4.25
C ARG A 30 -1.53 -35.72 -4.80
N VAL A 31 -1.05 -35.78 -6.04
CA VAL A 31 -0.53 -34.59 -6.75
C VAL A 31 -1.64 -33.55 -6.91
N ALA A 32 -2.83 -33.98 -7.36
CA ALA A 32 -3.98 -33.12 -7.56
C ALA A 32 -4.49 -32.51 -6.23
N LEU A 33 -4.58 -33.30 -5.16
CA LEU A 33 -4.96 -32.81 -3.83
C LEU A 33 -3.96 -31.80 -3.27
N ALA A 34 -2.66 -32.05 -3.42
CA ALA A 34 -1.63 -31.11 -3.01
C ALA A 34 -1.69 -29.79 -3.81
N GLY A 35 -1.95 -29.87 -5.12
CA GLY A 35 -2.15 -28.70 -5.96
C GLY A 35 -3.37 -27.87 -5.56
N ILE A 36 -4.50 -28.51 -5.26
CA ILE A 36 -5.72 -27.83 -4.78
C ILE A 36 -5.45 -27.17 -3.42
N ALA A 37 -4.81 -27.89 -2.49
CA ALA A 37 -4.48 -27.34 -1.18
C ALA A 37 -3.55 -26.12 -1.28
N ALA A 38 -2.55 -26.17 -2.14
CA ALA A 38 -1.65 -25.05 -2.41
C ALA A 38 -2.39 -23.85 -3.02
N PHE A 39 -3.31 -24.08 -3.95
CA PHE A 39 -4.12 -23.02 -4.57
C PHE A 39 -5.06 -22.35 -3.56
N VAL A 40 -5.73 -23.13 -2.71
CA VAL A 40 -6.59 -22.60 -1.64
C VAL A 40 -5.78 -21.79 -0.64
N LEU A 41 -4.60 -22.28 -0.24
CA LEU A 41 -3.71 -21.55 0.66
C LEU A 41 -3.21 -20.23 0.05
N LEU A 42 -2.91 -20.23 -1.25
CA LEU A 42 -2.56 -19.00 -1.98
C LEU A 42 -3.71 -17.99 -1.98
N ILE A 43 -4.95 -18.42 -2.26
CA ILE A 43 -6.14 -17.56 -2.24
C ILE A 43 -6.35 -16.95 -0.85
N ILE A 44 -6.21 -17.77 0.21
CA ILE A 44 -6.33 -17.29 1.60
C ILE A 44 -5.26 -16.23 1.89
N LEU A 45 -3.99 -16.48 1.55
CA LEU A 45 -2.92 -15.52 1.75
C LEU A 45 -3.21 -14.21 0.98
N LEU A 46 -3.58 -14.28 -0.29
CA LEU A 46 -3.92 -13.10 -1.07
C LEU A 46 -5.09 -12.31 -0.47
N SER A 47 -6.14 -13.00 -0.01
CA SER A 47 -7.28 -12.34 0.64
C SER A 47 -6.90 -11.62 1.94
N LEU A 48 -5.97 -12.16 2.72
CA LEU A 48 -5.48 -11.52 3.95
C LEU A 48 -4.62 -10.29 3.65
N PHE A 49 -3.78 -10.36 2.62
CA PHE A 49 -2.94 -9.24 2.21
C PHE A 49 -3.70 -8.13 1.46
N SER A 50 -4.86 -8.42 0.87
CA SER A 50 -5.68 -7.42 0.18
C SER A 50 -6.55 -6.56 1.10
N CYS A 51 -6.63 -6.87 2.40
CA CYS A 51 -7.47 -6.12 3.34
C CYS A 51 -6.77 -4.93 4.02
N ASP A 52 -5.47 -4.71 3.78
CA ASP A 52 -4.79 -3.55 4.35
C ASP A 52 -5.24 -2.26 3.64
N PRO A 53 -5.66 -1.22 4.40
CA PRO A 53 -6.10 0.03 3.79
C PRO A 53 -4.93 0.75 3.11
N PRO A 54 -5.20 1.50 2.04
CA PRO A 54 -4.16 2.25 1.33
C PRO A 54 -3.49 3.25 2.29
N LYS A 55 -2.16 3.22 2.34
CA LYS A 55 -1.34 4.10 3.18
C LYS A 55 -0.89 5.34 2.41
N GLY A 56 -0.98 6.49 3.05
CA GLY A 56 -0.49 7.78 2.59
C GLY A 56 1.01 7.97 2.88
N SER A 57 1.51 9.13 2.47
CA SER A 57 2.88 9.57 2.75
C SER A 57 2.98 10.20 4.14
N ILE A 58 4.21 10.33 4.66
CA ILE A 58 4.45 11.05 5.91
C ILE A 58 3.98 12.52 5.85
N LEU A 59 3.94 13.12 4.65
CA LEU A 59 3.45 14.47 4.43
C LEU A 59 1.96 14.59 4.80
N TYR A 60 1.18 13.55 4.49
CA TYR A 60 -0.22 13.46 4.92
C TYR A 60 -0.34 13.39 6.44
N GLY A 61 0.42 12.53 7.11
CA GLY A 61 0.38 12.43 8.57
C GLY A 61 0.76 13.75 9.26
N VAL A 62 1.77 14.45 8.75
CA VAL A 62 2.17 15.76 9.29
C VAL A 62 1.13 16.84 9.01
N CYS A 63 0.53 16.88 7.81
CA CYS A 63 -0.54 17.83 7.50
C CYS A 63 -1.82 17.56 8.31
N GLY A 64 -2.16 16.29 8.54
CA GLY A 64 -3.26 15.86 9.40
C GLY A 64 -3.04 16.28 10.85
N ALA A 65 -1.85 16.06 11.40
CA ALA A 65 -1.50 16.52 12.74
C ALA A 65 -1.59 18.05 12.88
N PHE A 66 -1.17 18.80 11.85
CA PHE A 66 -1.36 20.26 11.81
C PHE A 66 -2.84 20.62 11.85
N LEU A 67 -3.67 19.95 11.04
CA LEU A 67 -5.11 20.17 10.99
C LEU A 67 -5.76 19.93 12.36
N GLU A 68 -5.47 18.79 12.99
CA GLU A 68 -6.03 18.41 14.30
C GLU A 68 -5.70 19.43 15.39
N GLN A 69 -4.50 20.03 15.35
CA GLN A 69 -4.09 21.03 16.33
C GLN A 69 -4.76 22.41 16.12
N ASN A 70 -5.18 22.73 14.89
CA ASN A 70 -5.71 24.05 14.54
C ASN A 70 -7.24 24.11 14.49
N VAL A 71 -7.92 22.96 14.48
CA VAL A 71 -9.39 22.89 14.48
C VAL A 71 -9.91 22.71 15.90
N ALA A 72 -11.01 23.40 16.23
CA ALA A 72 -11.56 23.43 17.58
C ALA A 72 -12.11 22.09 18.09
N TYR A 73 -12.52 21.20 17.18
CA TYR A 73 -13.17 19.92 17.50
C TYR A 73 -12.57 18.77 16.68
N PRO A 74 -11.37 18.28 17.05
CA PRO A 74 -10.66 17.26 16.29
C PRO A 74 -11.43 15.96 16.17
N GLU A 75 -12.20 15.55 17.20
CA GLU A 75 -13.03 14.32 17.16
C GLU A 75 -14.16 14.38 16.12
N THR A 76 -14.44 15.54 15.55
CA THR A 76 -15.49 15.73 14.53
C THR A 76 -14.94 15.83 13.10
N ILE A 77 -13.63 15.74 12.94
CA ILE A 77 -12.97 15.84 11.64
C ILE A 77 -13.04 14.49 10.95
N ARG A 78 -13.54 14.48 9.72
CA ARG A 78 -13.48 13.31 8.84
C ARG A 78 -12.79 13.69 7.54
N HIS A 79 -11.69 13.02 7.22
CA HIS A 79 -11.03 13.19 5.94
C HIS A 79 -11.89 12.53 4.86
N GLU A 80 -12.29 13.30 3.85
CA GLU A 80 -13.13 12.82 2.75
C GLU A 80 -12.27 12.42 1.55
N SER A 81 -11.23 13.21 1.26
CA SER A 81 -10.32 12.94 0.15
C SER A 81 -8.95 13.55 0.42
N VAL A 82 -7.90 12.85 -0.01
CA VAL A 82 -6.52 13.30 0.14
C VAL A 82 -5.84 13.30 -1.23
N GLU A 83 -5.33 14.46 -1.63
CA GLU A 83 -4.50 14.63 -2.83
C GLU A 83 -3.04 14.79 -2.41
N GLN A 84 -2.18 13.90 -2.88
CA GLN A 84 -0.76 13.88 -2.52
C GLN A 84 0.08 14.29 -3.72
N TYR A 85 0.85 15.37 -3.56
CA TYR A 85 1.83 15.86 -4.52
C TYR A 85 3.24 15.66 -3.96
N PRO A 86 4.29 15.73 -4.79
CA PRO A 86 5.68 15.51 -4.33
C PRO A 86 6.14 16.43 -3.19
N ARG A 87 5.57 17.63 -3.09
CA ARG A 87 5.91 18.65 -2.07
C ARG A 87 4.70 19.31 -1.44
N ALA A 88 3.51 18.76 -1.64
CA ALA A 88 2.30 19.31 -1.07
C ALA A 88 1.29 18.20 -0.77
N THR A 89 0.44 18.44 0.21
CA THR A 89 -0.68 17.55 0.51
C THR A 89 -1.92 18.37 0.72
N ARG A 90 -2.99 18.03 0.03
CA ARG A 90 -4.30 18.65 0.19
C ARG A 90 -5.26 17.63 0.80
N ILE A 91 -5.93 18.03 1.87
CA ILE A 91 -6.92 17.24 2.58
C ILE A 91 -8.23 17.99 2.50
N ASN A 92 -9.24 17.39 1.88
CA ASN A 92 -10.62 17.83 2.01
C ASN A 92 -11.22 17.06 3.18
N PHE A 93 -11.83 17.78 4.12
CA PHE A 93 -12.39 17.20 5.32
C PHE A 93 -13.74 17.83 5.64
N THR A 94 -14.58 17.08 6.34
CA THR A 94 -15.78 17.60 6.97
C THR A 94 -15.52 17.85 8.45
N SER A 95 -16.05 18.96 8.95
CA SER A 95 -16.02 19.32 10.37
C SER A 95 -17.43 19.66 10.85
N ILE A 96 -17.70 19.46 12.14
CA ILE A 96 -18.95 19.87 12.77
C ILE A 96 -18.70 21.19 13.50
N ASP A 97 -19.47 22.22 13.16
CA ASP A 97 -19.37 23.52 13.83
C ASP A 97 -20.02 23.52 15.23
N ALA A 98 -19.89 24.65 15.93
CA ALA A 98 -20.48 24.80 17.27
C ALA A 98 -22.02 24.71 17.30
N PHE A 99 -22.69 24.76 16.15
CA PHE A 99 -24.14 24.63 15.99
C PHE A 99 -24.56 23.23 15.51
N GLY A 100 -23.61 22.30 15.33
CA GLY A 100 -23.88 20.96 14.84
C GLY A 100 -24.04 20.85 13.32
N GLN A 101 -23.66 21.87 12.56
CA GLN A 101 -23.72 21.85 11.10
C GLN A 101 -22.45 21.23 10.51
N TYR A 102 -22.64 20.34 9.52
CA TYR A 102 -21.54 19.80 8.73
C TYR A 102 -21.03 20.83 7.73
N LYS A 103 -19.73 21.07 7.74
CA LYS A 103 -19.06 21.97 6.81
C LYS A 103 -17.93 21.23 6.10
N MET A 104 -17.91 21.33 4.78
CA MET A 104 -16.79 20.85 3.99
C MET A 104 -15.72 21.95 3.92
N GLU A 105 -14.50 21.58 4.28
CA GLU A 105 -13.35 22.45 4.36
C GLU A 105 -12.15 21.79 3.67
N MET A 106 -11.14 22.61 3.38
CA MET A 106 -9.93 22.14 2.72
C MET A 106 -8.70 22.74 3.39
N ILE A 107 -7.69 21.90 3.62
CA ILE A 107 -6.36 22.31 4.02
C ILE A 107 -5.34 21.86 2.98
N GLU A 108 -4.37 22.71 2.68
CA GLU A 108 -3.25 22.39 1.81
C GLU A 108 -1.95 22.76 2.52
N CYS A 109 -1.08 21.78 2.75
CA CYS A 109 0.25 21.95 3.32
C CYS A 109 1.30 21.81 2.24
N SER A 110 2.17 22.81 2.09
CA SER A 110 3.36 22.77 1.24
C SER A 110 4.60 22.53 2.08
N PHE A 111 5.50 21.69 1.60
CA PHE A 111 6.63 21.19 2.35
C PHE A 111 7.97 21.58 1.72
N THR A 112 8.95 21.80 2.58
CA THR A 112 10.35 22.03 2.24
C THR A 112 11.25 21.22 3.17
N GLN A 113 12.55 21.26 2.90
CA GLN A 113 13.58 20.69 3.77
C GLN A 113 14.34 21.80 4.49
N ASP A 114 14.76 21.54 5.73
CA ASP A 114 15.66 22.42 6.47
C ASP A 114 17.13 22.24 6.03
N ASP A 115 18.02 23.08 6.57
CA ASP A 115 19.45 23.01 6.27
C ASP A 115 20.12 21.68 6.71
N ALA A 116 19.48 20.95 7.62
CA ALA A 116 19.88 19.62 8.10
C ALA A 116 19.16 18.47 7.35
N GLY A 117 18.32 18.75 6.35
CA GLY A 117 17.52 17.78 5.60
C GLY A 117 16.22 17.34 6.27
N GLY A 118 15.82 17.95 7.39
CA GLY A 118 14.58 17.71 8.12
C GLY A 118 13.34 18.23 7.38
N LEU A 119 12.21 17.53 7.53
CA LEU A 119 10.94 17.94 6.92
C LEU A 119 10.37 19.17 7.64
N MET A 120 9.97 20.18 6.88
CA MET A 120 9.28 21.36 7.41
C MET A 120 8.08 21.73 6.55
N ILE A 121 7.08 22.34 7.16
CA ILE A 121 6.00 23.01 6.44
C ILE A 121 6.48 24.41 6.04
N GLU A 122 6.40 24.71 4.75
CA GLU A 122 6.70 26.03 4.19
C GLU A 122 5.47 26.94 4.28
N LYS A 123 4.32 26.44 3.81
CA LYS A 123 3.06 27.19 3.71
C LYS A 123 1.88 26.30 4.03
N VAL A 124 0.85 26.88 4.63
CA VAL A 124 -0.44 26.22 4.83
C VAL A 124 -1.55 27.12 4.33
N PHE A 125 -2.45 26.57 3.54
CA PHE A 125 -3.70 27.22 3.17
C PHE A 125 -4.86 26.50 3.87
N PHE A 126 -5.63 27.23 4.65
CA PHE A 126 -6.88 26.76 5.24
C PHE A 126 -8.06 27.46 4.55
N ASN A 127 -8.91 26.70 3.87
CA ASN A 127 -10.01 27.22 3.05
C ASN A 127 -9.55 28.33 2.09
N ARG A 128 -8.42 28.11 1.39
CA ARG A 128 -7.77 29.06 0.47
C ARG A 128 -7.24 30.34 1.13
N ARG A 129 -7.15 30.40 2.45
CA ARG A 129 -6.50 31.50 3.19
C ARG A 129 -5.17 31.01 3.73
N GLU A 130 -4.12 31.77 3.49
CA GLU A 130 -2.80 31.47 4.03
C GLU A 130 -2.80 31.62 5.56
N VAL A 131 -2.26 30.62 6.25
CA VAL A 131 -2.10 30.62 7.71
C VAL A 131 -0.88 31.45 8.08
N ASP A 132 -0.93 32.12 9.24
CA ASP A 132 0.18 32.93 9.74
C ASP A 132 1.48 32.09 9.88
N SER A 133 2.57 32.63 9.33
CA SER A 133 3.89 31.99 9.35
C SER A 133 4.39 31.69 10.77
N ASP A 134 3.97 32.46 11.78
CA ASP A 134 4.40 32.25 13.17
C ASP A 134 3.73 31.02 13.80
N ILE A 135 2.53 30.66 13.35
CA ILE A 135 1.87 29.41 13.75
C ILE A 135 2.63 28.24 13.11
N ILE A 136 2.98 28.35 11.82
CA ILE A 136 3.73 27.33 11.08
C ILE A 136 5.11 27.10 11.71
N LYS A 137 5.84 28.16 12.04
CA LYS A 137 7.16 28.07 12.70
C LYS A 137 7.09 27.34 14.04
N LYS A 138 6.07 27.63 14.86
CA LYS A 138 5.86 26.93 16.14
C LYS A 138 5.58 25.46 15.93
N PHE A 139 4.77 25.13 14.92
CA PHE A 139 4.46 23.75 14.57
C PHE A 139 5.68 22.98 14.04
N ASN A 140 6.54 23.62 13.24
CA ASN A 140 7.74 22.98 12.69
C ASN A 140 8.67 22.41 13.77
N ILE A 141 8.68 23.00 14.97
CA ILE A 141 9.44 22.48 16.13
C ILE A 141 8.93 21.09 16.57
N SER A 142 7.63 20.83 16.43
CA SER A 142 7.02 19.54 16.81
C SER A 142 7.10 18.45 15.73
N ILE A 143 7.40 18.80 14.46
CA ILE A 143 7.41 17.84 13.35
C ILE A 143 8.29 16.61 13.63
N PRO A 144 9.54 16.74 14.14
CA PRO A 144 10.36 15.56 14.43
C PRO A 144 9.72 14.60 15.43
N SER A 145 8.98 15.14 16.41
CA SER A 145 8.27 14.33 17.41
C SER A 145 7.03 13.65 16.80
N ILE A 146 6.31 14.34 15.90
CA ILE A 146 5.18 13.77 15.17
C ILE A 146 5.65 12.60 14.31
N ILE A 147 6.75 12.76 13.56
CA ILE A 147 7.32 11.71 12.72
C ILE A 147 7.77 10.51 13.58
N ALA A 148 8.44 10.77 14.71
CA ALA A 148 8.88 9.72 15.62
C ALA A 148 7.72 8.96 16.29
N ALA A 149 6.55 9.58 16.39
CA ALA A 149 5.33 8.96 16.94
C ALA A 149 4.56 8.11 15.92
N GLU A 150 5.00 8.06 14.65
CA GLU A 150 4.37 7.31 13.56
C GLU A 150 2.88 7.69 13.37
N PRO A 151 2.58 8.85 12.74
CA PRO A 151 1.21 9.31 12.59
C PRO A 151 0.39 8.32 11.75
N ASP A 152 -0.92 8.29 11.97
CA ASP A 152 -1.80 7.44 11.15
C ASP A 152 -1.77 7.88 9.69
N LEU A 153 -1.31 6.97 8.83
CA LEU A 153 -1.21 7.20 7.39
C LEU A 153 -2.37 6.55 6.64
N THR A 154 -3.37 6.02 7.33
CA THR A 154 -4.53 5.39 6.69
C THR A 154 -5.29 6.43 5.88
N LEU A 155 -5.36 6.22 4.56
CA LEU A 155 -6.13 7.10 3.67
C LEU A 155 -7.62 6.84 3.84
N PRO A 156 -8.46 7.88 3.70
CA PRO A 156 -9.89 7.67 3.71
C PRO A 156 -10.32 6.80 2.52
N PRO A 157 -11.45 6.07 2.65
CA PRO A 157 -12.03 5.38 1.52
C PRO A 157 -12.32 6.37 0.39
N PRO A 158 -12.27 5.93 -0.88
CA PRO A 158 -12.66 6.79 -1.98
C PRO A 158 -14.08 7.29 -1.77
N ALA A 159 -14.31 8.58 -2.05
CA ALA A 159 -15.65 9.16 -2.01
C ALA A 159 -16.59 8.34 -2.89
N GLU A 160 -17.78 8.00 -2.38
CA GLU A 160 -18.80 7.32 -3.16
C GLU A 160 -19.16 8.20 -4.36
N ASP A 161 -18.96 7.68 -5.58
CA ASP A 161 -19.26 8.40 -6.79
C ASP A 161 -20.79 8.45 -6.94
N MET A 162 -21.41 9.53 -6.47
CA MET A 162 -22.88 9.72 -6.52
C MET A 162 -23.45 9.72 -7.96
N LEU A 163 -22.61 9.54 -8.98
CA LEU A 163 -22.96 9.41 -10.39
C LEU A 163 -23.18 7.95 -10.84
N GLU A 164 -22.83 6.95 -10.02
CA GLU A 164 -22.95 5.52 -10.38
C GLU A 164 -24.41 4.99 -10.34
N GLY A 165 -25.36 5.80 -9.86
CA GLY A 165 -26.80 5.50 -9.82
C GLY A 165 -27.68 6.30 -10.79
N LEU A 166 -27.09 7.06 -11.71
CA LEU A 166 -27.81 7.96 -12.64
C LEU A 166 -27.82 7.51 -14.11
N TYR A 167 -27.39 6.27 -14.40
CA TYR A 167 -27.43 5.67 -15.74
C TYR A 167 -28.17 4.33 -15.75
#